data_AF-A0A359MRD2-F1
#
_entry.id   AF-A0A359MRD2-F1
#
_cell.length_a   1.000
_cell.length_b   1.000
_cell.length_c   1.000
_cell.angle_alpha   90.00
_cell.angle_beta   90.00
_cell.angle_gamma   90.00
#
_symmetry.space_group_name_H-M   'P 1'
#
loop_
_entity.id
_entity.type
_entity.pdbx_description
1 polymer ?
#
loop_
_entity_poly.entity_id
_entity_poly.type
_entity_poly.pdbx_seq_one_letter_code
_entity_poly.pdbx_strand_id
1 'polypeptide(L)'
;MSKAFDEYISDKPEINIISKEDLSLLKIKLGKSHRKESDWAAIKDMLNSHDVITVNIRKPQRGIKSVNGVLCEDNSLIVFTNIDDCEKHIQYLHSTTTLDRFVNIGSLPFESVIEISNQTGMKVYIDLVDEKNQRIIIYSPQLKKLETAILADRN
;
A
#
# COMPACT_ATOMS: atom_id res chain seq x y z
N MET A 1 -3.79 -8.18 12.76
CA MET A 1 -4.79 -8.59 11.76
C MET A 1 -6.12 -8.79 12.45
N SER A 2 -7.12 -8.06 11.97
CA SER A 2 -8.53 -8.28 12.28
C SER A 2 -8.94 -9.71 11.93
N LYS A 3 -9.70 -10.36 12.83
CA LYS A 3 -10.21 -11.72 12.63
C LYS A 3 -11.04 -11.85 11.35
N ALA A 4 -11.80 -10.81 11.00
CA ALA A 4 -12.65 -10.78 9.82
C ALA A 4 -11.86 -10.79 8.49
N PHE A 5 -10.63 -10.26 8.48
CA PHE A 5 -9.79 -10.30 7.30
C PHE A 5 -9.00 -11.58 7.17
N ASP A 6 -8.53 -12.14 8.28
CA ASP A 6 -7.93 -13.48 8.29
C ASP A 6 -8.95 -14.51 7.74
N GLU A 7 -10.24 -14.37 8.09
CA GLU A 7 -11.35 -15.16 7.50
C GLU A 7 -11.56 -14.84 6.01
N TYR A 8 -11.56 -13.56 5.60
CA TYR A 8 -11.71 -13.17 4.19
C TYR A 8 -10.59 -13.69 3.27
N ILE A 9 -9.33 -13.66 3.72
CA ILE A 9 -8.20 -14.26 2.98
C ILE A 9 -8.33 -15.78 2.98
N SER A 10 -8.69 -16.40 4.12
CA SER A 10 -8.89 -17.85 4.21
C SER A 10 -9.96 -18.34 3.23
N ASP A 11 -10.99 -17.52 2.97
CA ASP A 11 -12.06 -17.80 2.01
C ASP A 11 -11.66 -17.48 0.55
N LYS A 12 -10.48 -16.89 0.32
CA LYS A 12 -9.93 -16.55 -1.00
C LYS A 12 -8.48 -17.02 -1.13
N PRO A 13 -8.25 -18.35 -1.24
CA PRO A 13 -6.91 -18.94 -1.27
C PRO A 13 -6.07 -18.51 -2.48
N GLU A 14 -6.66 -17.85 -3.47
CA GLU A 14 -5.97 -17.27 -4.63
C GLU A 14 -5.23 -15.96 -4.30
N ILE A 15 -5.56 -15.30 -3.17
CA ILE A 15 -4.91 -14.06 -2.77
C ILE A 15 -3.58 -14.37 -2.08
N ASN A 16 -2.48 -14.08 -2.78
CA ASN A 16 -1.12 -14.32 -2.30
C ASN A 16 -0.55 -13.10 -1.57
N ILE A 17 -1.04 -12.78 -0.37
CA ILE A 17 -0.51 -11.66 0.43
C ILE A 17 0.67 -12.11 1.30
N ILE A 18 1.59 -11.18 1.56
CA ILE A 18 2.73 -11.38 2.47
C ILE A 18 2.24 -11.88 3.84
N SER A 19 2.84 -12.96 4.33
CA SER A 19 2.55 -13.55 5.65
C SER A 19 2.87 -12.58 6.80
N LYS A 20 2.32 -12.82 8.01
CA LYS A 20 2.62 -11.98 9.20
C LYS A 20 4.11 -12.04 9.55
N GLU A 21 4.69 -13.22 9.41
CA GLU A 21 6.10 -13.49 9.65
C GLU A 21 6.97 -12.70 8.66
N ASP A 22 6.65 -12.73 7.38
CA ASP A 22 7.39 -12.01 6.33
C ASP A 22 7.19 -10.50 6.40
N LEU A 23 5.99 -10.03 6.76
CA LEU A 23 5.72 -8.63 7.05
C LEU A 23 6.58 -8.12 8.21
N SER A 24 6.82 -8.96 9.22
CA SER A 24 7.70 -8.59 10.35
C SER A 24 9.15 -8.44 9.87
N LEU A 25 9.62 -9.35 8.99
CA LEU A 25 10.93 -9.23 8.37
C LEU A 25 11.06 -7.99 7.48
N LEU A 26 10.01 -7.65 6.72
CA LEU A 26 9.91 -6.44 5.92
C LEU A 26 10.08 -5.20 6.82
N LYS A 27 9.30 -5.10 7.90
CA LYS A 27 9.36 -3.98 8.86
C LYS A 27 10.74 -3.86 9.51
N ILE A 28 11.39 -4.97 9.88
CA ILE A 28 12.76 -4.97 10.40
C ILE A 28 13.75 -4.39 9.37
N LYS A 29 13.66 -4.80 8.09
CA LYS A 29 14.51 -4.26 7.03
C LYS A 29 14.29 -2.76 6.81
N LEU A 30 13.04 -2.30 6.85
CA LEU A 30 12.68 -0.88 6.74
C LEU A 30 13.15 -0.05 7.94
N GLY A 31 13.18 -0.65 9.14
CA GLY A 31 13.62 -0.01 10.38
C GLY A 31 15.12 0.31 10.45
N LYS A 32 15.96 -0.30 9.59
CA LYS A 32 17.41 -0.06 9.59
C LYS A 32 17.75 1.40 9.27
N SER A 33 18.68 1.99 10.02
CA SER A 33 19.17 3.36 9.79
C SER A 33 19.93 3.49 8.47
N HIS A 34 20.70 2.47 8.11
CA HIS A 34 21.36 2.33 6.80
C HIS A 34 20.91 1.03 6.15
N ARG A 35 20.43 1.12 4.91
CA ARG A 35 20.02 -0.03 4.08
C ARG A 35 21.03 -0.26 2.98
N LYS A 36 21.46 -1.51 2.84
CA LYS A 36 22.31 -1.94 1.73
C LYS A 36 21.46 -2.18 0.49
N GLU A 37 22.07 -2.21 -0.69
CA GLU A 37 21.38 -2.62 -1.93
C GLU A 37 20.74 -4.01 -1.79
N SER A 38 21.37 -4.93 -1.06
CA SER A 38 20.81 -6.25 -0.75
C SER A 38 19.54 -6.19 0.11
N ASP A 39 19.37 -5.18 0.96
CA ASP A 39 18.12 -4.99 1.71
C ASP A 39 16.99 -4.58 0.74
N TRP A 40 17.29 -3.72 -0.23
CA TRP A 40 16.34 -3.28 -1.26
C TRP A 40 15.96 -4.38 -2.23
N ALA A 41 16.93 -5.21 -2.65
CA ALA A 41 16.67 -6.39 -3.46
C ALA A 41 15.69 -7.32 -2.74
N ALA A 42 15.96 -7.64 -1.47
CA ALA A 42 15.06 -8.50 -0.68
C ALA A 42 13.65 -7.91 -0.50
N ILE A 43 13.54 -6.59 -0.29
CA ILE A 43 12.23 -5.91 -0.22
C ILE A 43 11.49 -6.04 -1.57
N LYS A 44 12.19 -5.78 -2.68
CA LYS A 44 11.61 -5.85 -4.02
C LYS A 44 11.18 -7.27 -4.38
N ASP A 45 12.01 -8.28 -4.08
CA ASP A 45 11.72 -9.68 -4.35
C ASP A 45 10.50 -10.16 -3.53
N MET A 46 10.39 -9.71 -2.28
CA MET A 46 9.23 -9.98 -1.44
C MET A 46 7.96 -9.34 -2.00
N LEU A 47 8.01 -8.08 -2.42
CA LEU A 47 6.84 -7.41 -3.00
C LEU A 47 6.46 -8.02 -4.35
N ASN A 48 7.43 -8.29 -5.24
CA ASN A 48 7.18 -8.86 -6.57
C ASN A 48 6.60 -10.27 -6.54
N SER A 49 6.83 -11.03 -5.46
CA SER A 49 6.30 -12.39 -5.32
C SER A 49 4.93 -12.45 -4.68
N HIS A 50 4.32 -11.30 -4.34
CA HIS A 50 3.04 -11.22 -3.64
C HIS A 50 2.08 -10.20 -4.26
N ASP A 51 0.81 -10.39 -3.93
CA ASP A 51 -0.23 -9.41 -4.12
C ASP A 51 -0.14 -8.31 -3.05
N VAL A 52 -0.56 -7.11 -3.45
CA VAL A 52 -0.85 -6.00 -2.53
C VAL A 52 -2.34 -5.74 -2.48
N ILE A 53 -2.82 -5.37 -1.30
CA ILE A 53 -4.19 -4.95 -1.06
C ILE A 53 -4.42 -3.60 -1.74
N THR A 54 -5.53 -3.53 -2.46
CA THR A 54 -5.98 -2.33 -3.16
C THR A 54 -7.36 -1.90 -2.65
N VAL A 55 -7.62 -0.60 -2.71
CA VAL A 55 -8.92 -0.02 -2.36
C VAL A 55 -9.49 0.64 -3.60
N ASN A 56 -10.72 0.29 -3.95
CA ASN A 56 -11.45 0.89 -5.06
C ASN A 56 -12.67 1.65 -4.52
N ILE A 57 -12.76 2.92 -4.89
CA ILE A 57 -13.85 3.81 -4.48
C ILE A 57 -14.79 4.03 -5.66
N ARG A 58 -16.10 3.93 -5.40
CA ARG A 58 -17.12 4.03 -6.46
C ARG A 58 -17.31 5.45 -6.97
N LYS A 59 -17.18 6.43 -6.07
CA LYS A 59 -17.44 7.85 -6.35
C LYS A 59 -16.18 8.66 -6.08
N PRO A 60 -15.49 9.15 -7.13
CA PRO A 60 -14.36 10.05 -6.98
C PRO A 60 -14.75 11.32 -6.22
N GLN A 61 -13.81 11.87 -5.47
CA GLN A 61 -13.88 13.16 -4.77
C GLN A 61 -12.67 14.01 -5.12
N ARG A 62 -12.66 15.27 -4.67
CA ARG A 62 -11.53 16.16 -4.91
C ARG A 62 -10.27 15.54 -4.28
N GLY A 63 -9.25 15.29 -5.09
CA GLY A 63 -7.99 14.68 -4.65
C GLY A 63 -8.03 13.15 -4.53
N ILE A 64 -9.21 12.50 -4.52
CA ILE A 64 -9.35 11.06 -4.25
C ILE A 64 -10.13 10.38 -5.36
N LYS A 65 -9.54 9.38 -6.01
CA LYS A 65 -10.19 8.61 -7.08
C LYS A 65 -9.66 7.18 -7.11
N SER A 66 -10.19 6.34 -7.99
CA SER A 66 -9.56 5.07 -8.34
C SER A 66 -8.99 5.12 -9.75
N VAL A 67 -7.79 4.55 -9.93
CA VAL A 67 -7.09 4.45 -11.21
C VAL A 67 -6.75 2.97 -11.40
N ASN A 68 -7.33 2.34 -12.43
CA ASN A 68 -7.14 0.92 -12.74
C ASN A 68 -7.34 -0.01 -11.52
N GLY A 69 -8.37 0.28 -10.70
CA GLY A 69 -8.68 -0.51 -9.50
C GLY A 69 -7.87 -0.17 -8.24
N VAL A 70 -6.93 0.78 -8.32
CA VAL A 70 -6.08 1.21 -7.19
C VAL A 70 -6.53 2.58 -6.67
N LEU A 71 -6.49 2.79 -5.36
CA LEU A 71 -6.77 4.06 -4.73
C LEU A 71 -5.72 5.09 -5.15
N CYS A 72 -6.17 6.29 -5.48
CA CYS A 72 -5.32 7.41 -5.85
C CYS A 72 -5.67 8.62 -4.99
N GLU A 73 -4.68 9.14 -4.26
CA GLU A 73 -4.74 10.35 -3.45
C GLU A 73 -3.70 11.35 -3.94
N ASP A 74 -4.14 12.56 -4.25
CA ASP A 74 -3.28 13.67 -4.69
C ASP A 74 -2.22 13.25 -5.71
N ASN A 75 -2.68 12.52 -6.73
CA ASN A 75 -1.88 12.01 -7.85
C ASN A 75 -0.83 10.95 -7.45
N SER A 76 -1.10 10.19 -6.40
CA SER A 76 -0.28 9.06 -5.94
C SER A 76 -1.15 7.83 -5.67
N LEU A 77 -0.67 6.67 -6.11
CA LEU A 77 -1.34 5.38 -5.90
C LEU A 77 -1.06 4.90 -4.47
N ILE A 78 -2.09 4.40 -3.78
CA ILE A 78 -1.99 3.89 -2.41
C ILE A 78 -2.35 2.41 -2.41
N VAL A 79 -1.45 1.58 -1.88
CA VAL A 79 -1.62 0.12 -1.71
C VAL A 79 -1.10 -0.34 -0.36
N PHE A 80 -1.46 -1.55 0.05
CA PHE A 80 -1.09 -2.07 1.36
C PHE A 80 -0.58 -3.50 1.28
N THR A 81 0.41 -3.82 2.08
CA THR A 81 0.90 -5.18 2.29
C THR A 81 0.11 -5.92 3.36
N ASN A 82 -0.66 -5.20 4.18
CA ASN A 82 -1.46 -5.76 5.26
C ASN A 82 -2.78 -5.00 5.47
N ILE A 83 -3.79 -5.71 5.97
CA ILE A 83 -5.13 -5.13 6.14
C ILE A 83 -5.21 -4.11 7.25
N ASP A 84 -4.42 -4.26 8.31
CA ASP A 84 -4.55 -3.39 9.49
C ASP A 84 -4.22 -1.94 9.07
N ASP A 85 -3.17 -1.76 8.27
CA ASP A 85 -2.79 -0.47 7.72
C ASP A 85 -3.82 0.03 6.68
N CYS A 86 -4.38 -0.87 5.85
CA CYS A 86 -5.45 -0.55 4.91
C CYS A 86 -6.73 -0.04 5.61
N GLU A 87 -7.19 -0.73 6.66
CA GLU A 87 -8.39 -0.37 7.43
C GLU A 87 -8.20 0.95 8.17
N LYS A 88 -7.03 1.16 8.80
CA LYS A 88 -6.70 2.44 9.43
C LYS A 88 -6.73 3.59 8.43
N HIS A 89 -6.19 3.39 7.23
CA HIS A 89 -6.20 4.41 6.20
C HIS A 89 -7.62 4.70 5.68
N ILE A 90 -8.45 3.67 5.47
CA ILE A 90 -9.87 3.85 5.12
C ILE A 90 -10.61 4.63 6.22
N GLN A 91 -10.36 4.32 7.50
CA GLN A 91 -10.95 5.05 8.63
C GLN A 91 -10.53 6.52 8.63
N TYR A 92 -9.25 6.80 8.37
CA TYR A 92 -8.73 8.15 8.19
C TYR A 92 -9.49 8.89 7.08
N LEU A 93 -9.64 8.28 5.90
CA LEU A 93 -10.37 8.89 4.78
C LEU A 93 -11.83 9.15 5.12
N HIS A 94 -12.53 8.22 5.79
CA HIS A 94 -13.90 8.44 6.26
C HIS A 94 -14.01 9.59 7.28
N SER A 95 -12.96 9.87 8.03
CA SER A 95 -12.96 10.93 9.04
C SER A 95 -12.64 12.32 8.47
N THR A 96 -11.83 12.37 7.40
CA THR A 96 -11.31 13.63 6.82
C THR A 96 -12.03 14.05 5.55
N THR A 97 -12.85 13.18 4.97
CA THR A 97 -13.50 13.42 3.67
C THR A 97 -14.96 13.00 3.69
N THR A 98 -15.69 13.38 2.64
CA THR A 98 -17.07 12.91 2.43
C THR A 98 -17.13 11.55 1.75
N LEU A 99 -16.05 10.75 1.79
CA LEU A 99 -15.95 9.49 1.07
C LEU A 99 -17.14 8.59 1.39
N ASP A 100 -17.68 7.95 0.34
CA ASP A 100 -18.75 6.97 0.51
C ASP A 100 -18.30 5.87 1.47
N ARG A 101 -19.16 5.48 2.41
CA ARG A 101 -18.85 4.46 3.42
C ARG A 101 -18.53 3.10 2.79
N PHE A 102 -18.92 2.91 1.54
CA PHE A 102 -18.72 1.68 0.78
C PHE A 102 -17.49 1.79 -0.13
N VAL A 103 -16.36 1.30 0.37
CA VAL A 103 -15.16 1.03 -0.42
C VAL A 103 -15.07 -0.46 -0.74
N ASN A 104 -14.55 -0.81 -1.91
CA ASN A 104 -14.28 -2.20 -2.28
C ASN A 104 -12.80 -2.51 -2.01
N ILE A 105 -12.52 -3.52 -1.20
CA ILE A 105 -11.16 -4.00 -0.95
C ILE A 105 -10.89 -5.17 -1.90
N GLY A 106 -9.76 -5.11 -2.62
CA GLY A 106 -9.30 -6.14 -3.53
C GLY A 106 -7.80 -6.39 -3.38
N SER A 107 -7.23 -7.14 -4.32
CA SER A 107 -5.79 -7.34 -4.43
C SER A 107 -5.34 -7.24 -5.88
N LEU A 108 -4.08 -6.88 -6.09
CA LEU A 108 -3.41 -6.96 -7.38
C LEU A 108 -1.98 -7.45 -7.18
N PRO A 109 -1.39 -8.18 -8.14
CA PRO A 109 0.05 -8.43 -8.15
C PRO A 109 0.79 -7.10 -8.06
N PHE A 110 1.84 -7.05 -7.23
CA PHE A 110 2.60 -5.81 -7.07
C PHE A 110 3.15 -5.28 -8.41
N GLU A 111 3.58 -6.18 -9.30
CA GLU A 111 4.07 -5.82 -10.64
C GLU A 111 3.00 -5.06 -11.45
N SER A 112 1.74 -5.45 -11.38
CA SER A 112 0.64 -4.73 -12.06
C SER A 112 0.47 -3.31 -11.52
N VAL A 113 0.68 -3.08 -10.22
CA VAL A 113 0.65 -1.73 -9.63
C VAL A 113 1.83 -0.89 -10.13
N ILE A 114 3.01 -1.51 -10.28
CA ILE A 114 4.19 -0.86 -10.86
C ILE A 114 3.96 -0.47 -12.33
N GLU A 115 3.30 -1.32 -13.11
CA GLU A 115 2.92 -0.99 -14.49
C GLU A 115 1.97 0.21 -14.55
N ILE A 116 0.93 0.25 -13.71
CA ILE A 116 0.01 1.40 -13.60
C ILE A 116 0.80 2.67 -13.24
N SER A 117 1.69 2.59 -12.26
CA SER A 117 2.56 3.69 -11.84
C SER A 117 3.42 4.22 -12.99
N ASN A 118 4.05 3.32 -13.75
CA ASN A 118 4.90 3.69 -14.88
C ASN A 118 4.11 4.31 -16.04
N GLN A 119 2.91 3.81 -16.32
CA GLN A 119 2.04 4.34 -17.39
C GLN A 119 1.47 5.72 -17.03
N THR A 120 1.16 5.95 -15.75
CA THR A 120 0.50 7.18 -15.28
C THR A 120 1.48 8.23 -14.76
N GLY A 121 2.73 7.85 -14.47
CA GLY A 121 3.73 8.70 -13.83
C GLY A 121 3.48 8.96 -12.33
N MET A 122 2.48 8.30 -11.74
CA MET A 122 2.10 8.46 -10.33
C MET A 122 3.01 7.62 -9.42
N LYS A 123 3.43 8.18 -8.28
CA LYS A 123 4.17 7.41 -7.26
C LYS A 123 3.26 6.35 -6.63
N VAL A 124 3.86 5.28 -6.13
CA VAL A 124 3.13 4.30 -5.29
C VAL A 124 3.59 4.47 -3.85
N TYR A 125 2.63 4.71 -2.95
CA TYR A 125 2.83 4.63 -1.51
C TYR A 125 2.31 3.28 -1.02
N ILE A 126 3.15 2.59 -0.26
CA ILE A 126 2.84 1.27 0.31
C ILE A 126 2.77 1.41 1.83
N ASP A 127 1.68 0.91 2.41
CA ASP A 127 1.40 0.94 3.86
C ASP A 127 1.34 2.37 4.42
N LEU A 128 0.69 3.27 3.67
CA LEU A 128 0.44 4.64 4.10
C LEU A 128 -0.57 4.63 5.25
N VAL A 129 -0.15 5.01 6.45
CA VAL A 129 -1.05 5.24 7.59
C VAL A 129 -0.79 6.63 8.15
N ASP A 130 -1.82 7.28 8.65
CA ASP A 130 -1.73 8.62 9.22
C ASP A 130 -1.18 8.58 10.67
N GLU A 131 0.01 8.00 10.83
CA GLU A 131 0.72 7.90 12.11
C GLU A 131 2.07 8.63 12.05
N LYS A 132 2.39 9.37 13.11
CA LYS A 132 3.65 10.13 13.18
C LYS A 132 4.86 9.23 13.03
N ASN A 133 5.85 9.69 12.27
CA ASN A 133 7.15 9.03 12.09
C ASN A 133 7.07 7.62 11.48
N GLN A 134 5.97 7.27 10.81
CA GLN A 134 5.89 5.99 10.13
C GLN A 134 6.82 5.99 8.90
N ARG A 135 7.60 4.90 8.79
CA ARG A 135 8.39 4.61 7.59
C ARG A 135 7.54 3.85 6.60
N ILE A 136 7.35 4.44 5.43
CA ILE A 136 6.62 3.82 4.33
C ILE A 136 7.55 3.51 3.16
N ILE A 137 7.15 2.57 2.31
CA ILE A 137 7.85 2.32 1.04
C ILE A 137 7.21 3.21 -0.04
N ILE A 138 8.06 3.78 -0.89
CA ILE A 138 7.65 4.57 -2.05
C ILE A 138 8.26 3.93 -3.30
N TYR A 139 7.44 3.69 -4.32
CA TYR A 139 7.96 3.49 -5.67
C TYR A 139 7.90 4.79 -6.47
N SER A 140 9.05 5.20 -7.00
CA SER A 140 9.21 6.39 -7.84
C SER A 140 9.32 5.95 -9.31
N PRO A 141 8.27 6.11 -10.16
CA PRO A 141 8.32 5.62 -11.56
C PRO A 141 9.39 6.33 -12.40
N GLN A 142 9.69 7.60 -12.11
CA GLN A 142 10.75 8.34 -12.80
C GLN A 142 12.14 7.72 -12.57
N LEU A 143 12.34 7.13 -11.40
CA LEU A 143 13.61 6.53 -10.99
C LEU A 143 13.60 5.00 -11.08
N LYS A 144 12.43 4.40 -11.37
CA LYS A 144 12.18 2.96 -11.36
C LYS A 144 12.73 2.24 -10.12
N LYS A 145 12.66 2.88 -8.96
CA LYS A 145 13.26 2.37 -7.72
C LYS A 145 12.32 2.51 -6.53
N LEU A 146 12.55 1.63 -5.56
CA LEU A 146 11.94 1.71 -4.23
C LEU A 146 12.79 2.62 -3.33
N GLU A 147 12.10 3.44 -2.56
CA GLU A 147 12.64 4.34 -1.57
C GLU A 147 11.82 4.19 -0.29
N THR A 148 12.29 4.83 0.78
CA THR A 148 11.49 5.00 1.99
C THR A 148 11.39 6.46 2.30
N ALA A 149 10.23 6.88 2.79
CA ALA A 149 10.09 8.16 3.47
C ALA A 149 9.64 7.94 4.90
N ILE A 150 9.96 8.91 5.74
CA ILE A 150 9.29 9.12 7.02
C ILE A 150 8.24 10.19 6.75
N LEU A 151 6.98 9.89 7.04
CA LEU A 151 5.93 10.89 6.96
C LEU A 151 6.12 11.88 8.12
N ALA A 152 6.29 13.16 7.77
CA ALA A 152 6.01 14.25 8.68
C ALA A 152 4.48 14.41 8.77
N ASP A 153 3.98 14.87 9.92
CA ASP A 153 2.53 15.05 10.18
C ASP A 153 1.78 15.56 8.95
N ARG A 154 0.76 14.81 8.50
CA ARG A 154 -0.26 15.33 7.57
C ARG A 154 -1.26 16.13 8.42
N ASN A 155 -0.90 17.39 8.70
CA ASN A 155 -1.81 18.35 9.34
C ASN A 155 -3.03 18.66 8.45
#